data_AF-A0A2W4M8L8-F1
#
_entry.id   AF-A0A2W4M8L8-F1
#
_cell.length_a   1.000
_cell.length_b   1.000
_cell.length_c   1.000
_cell.angle_alpha   90.00
_cell.angle_beta   90.00
_cell.angle_gamma   90.00
#
_symmetry.space_group_name_H-M   'P 1'
#
loop_
_entity.id
_entity.type
_entity.pdbx_description
1 polymer ?
#
loop_
_entity_poly.entity_id
_entity_poly.type
_entity_poly.pdbx_seq_one_letter_code
_entity_poly.pdbx_strand_id
1 'polypeptide(L)' 'MHQTVTIADKDILNDMLMTMKYLSNVYETAIMESSNEAVRNALRQIQDEEQQNAKMIFDFMLQKGWYKPQ' A
#
# COMPACT_ATOMS: atom_id res chain seq x y z
N MET A 1 30.21 1.15 -20.99
CA MET A 1 29.47 -0.01 -20.46
C MET A 1 28.19 0.51 -19.82
N HIS A 2 27.01 0.13 -20.29
CA HIS A 2 25.76 0.45 -19.60
C HIS A 2 25.57 -0.59 -18.50
N GLN A 3 25.61 -0.15 -17.24
CA GLN A 3 25.37 -1.02 -16.10
C GLN A 3 23.87 -1.02 -15.84
N THR A 4 23.21 -2.14 -16.12
CA THR A 4 21.77 -2.27 -15.83
C THR A 4 21.60 -2.35 -14.32
N VAL A 5 21.01 -1.31 -13.73
CA VAL A 5 20.62 -1.33 -12.32
C VAL A 5 19.52 -2.38 -12.16
N THR A 6 19.79 -3.41 -11.34
CA THR A 6 18.78 -4.39 -10.95
C THR A 6 18.32 -4.05 -9.55
N ILE A 7 17.04 -3.73 -9.40
CA ILE A 7 16.42 -3.47 -8.10
C ILE A 7 15.94 -4.82 -7.55
N ALA A 8 16.24 -5.13 -6.29
CA ALA A 8 15.82 -6.40 -5.69
C ALA A 8 14.30 -6.41 -5.43
N ASP A 9 13.65 -7.55 -5.64
CA ASP A 9 12.21 -7.73 -5.39
C ASP A 9 11.80 -7.31 -3.97
N LYS A 10 12.66 -7.59 -2.98
CA LYS A 10 12.45 -7.16 -1.59
C LYS A 10 12.33 -5.64 -1.48
N ASP A 11 13.18 -4.90 -2.18
CA ASP A 11 13.21 -3.44 -2.10
C ASP A 11 12.00 -2.84 -2.82
N ILE A 12 11.63 -3.40 -3.98
CA ILE A 12 10.39 -3.04 -4.70
C ILE A 12 9.17 -3.25 -3.81
N LEU A 13 9.02 -4.43 -3.21
CA LEU A 13 7.85 -4.74 -2.39
C LEU A 13 7.81 -3.93 -1.09
N ASN A 14 8.97 -3.62 -0.50
CA ASN A 14 9.02 -2.75 0.66
C ASN A 14 8.57 -1.33 0.31
N ASP A 15 9.02 -0.79 -0.82
CA ASP A 15 8.59 0.53 -1.33
C ASP A 15 7.09 0.56 -1.64
N MET A 16 6.58 -0.48 -2.29
CA MET A 16 5.15 -0.64 -2.53
C MET A 16 4.34 -0.69 -1.23
N LEU A 17 4.76 -1.49 -0.24
CA LEU A 17 4.06 -1.60 1.04
C LEU A 17 4.07 -0.29 1.83
N MET A 18 5.19 0.46 1.80
CA MET A 18 5.26 1.80 2.41
C MET A 18 4.34 2.79 1.69
N THR A 19 4.31 2.76 0.36
CA THR A 19 3.43 3.61 -0.45
C THR A 19 1.95 3.32 -0.17
N MET A 20 1.56 2.04 -0.09
CA MET A 20 0.19 1.65 0.26
C MET A 20 -0.20 2.12 1.66
N LYS A 21 0.70 2.03 2.65
CA LYS A 21 0.45 2.57 3.99
C LYS A 21 0.26 4.08 3.97
N TYR A 22 1.05 4.79 3.18
CA TYR A 22 0.91 6.23 3.01
C TYR A 22 -0.43 6.60 2.38
N LEU A 23 -0.80 5.97 1.26
CA LEU A 23 -2.08 6.19 0.58
C LEU A 23 -3.27 5.87 1.48
N SER A 24 -3.19 4.78 2.26
CA SER A 24 -4.23 4.40 3.21
C SER A 24 -4.51 5.50 4.24
N ASN A 25 -3.47 6.18 4.75
CA ASN A 25 -3.65 7.32 5.65
C ASN A 25 -4.25 8.54 4.92
N VAL A 26 -3.87 8.78 3.66
CA VAL A 26 -4.43 9.88 2.86
C VAL A 26 -5.91 9.66 2.59
N TYR A 27 -6.30 8.44 2.20
CA TYR A 27 -7.71 8.09 1.99
C TYR A 27 -8.52 8.17 3.27
N GLU A 28 -7.96 7.74 4.41
CA GLU A 28 -8.64 7.86 5.70
C GLU A 28 -9.03 9.31 6.01
N THR A 29 -8.09 10.25 5.90
CA THR A 29 -8.37 11.68 6.06
C THR A 29 -9.41 12.16 5.05
N ALA A 30 -9.27 11.79 3.78
CA ALA A 30 -10.23 12.19 2.74
C ALA A 30 -11.65 11.65 2.98
N ILE A 31 -11.79 10.42 3.50
CA ILE A 31 -13.07 9.81 3.88
C ILE A 31 -13.69 10.54 5.06
N MET A 32 -12.89 10.89 6.08
CA MET A 32 -13.37 11.61 7.27
C MET A 32 -13.85 13.02 6.94
N GLU A 33 -13.19 13.69 5.99
CA GLU A 33 -13.46 15.10 5.64
C GLU A 33 -14.37 15.26 4.40
N SER A 34 -14.78 14.15 3.77
CA SER A 34 -15.65 14.22 2.59
C SER A 34 -17.08 14.63 2.96
N SER A 35 -17.52 15.76 2.42
CA SER A 35 -18.91 16.25 2.56
C SER A 35 -19.89 15.64 1.56
N ASN A 36 -19.39 14.90 0.56
CA ASN A 36 -20.22 14.23 -0.46
C ASN A 36 -20.24 12.72 -0.21
N GLU A 37 -21.41 12.18 0.14
CA GLU A 37 -21.56 10.76 0.48
C GLU A 37 -21.18 9.80 -0.66
N ALA A 38 -21.42 10.17 -1.93
CA ALA A 38 -21.04 9.32 -3.05
C ALA A 38 -19.51 9.23 -3.18
N VAL A 39 -18.81 10.36 -3.04
CA VAL A 39 -17.34 10.41 -3.03
C VAL A 39 -16.79 9.67 -1.82
N ARG A 40 -17.37 9.89 -0.64
CA ARG A 40 -17.00 9.20 0.59
C ARG A 40 -17.08 7.68 0.44
N ASN A 41 -18.18 7.18 -0.12
CA ASN A 41 -18.37 5.75 -0.31
C ASN A 41 -17.42 5.16 -1.37
N ALA A 42 -17.15 5.90 -2.46
CA ALA A 42 -16.17 5.49 -3.45
C ALA A 42 -14.76 5.39 -2.83
N LEU A 43 -14.35 6.38 -2.02
CA LEU A 43 -13.07 6.36 -1.33
C LEU A 43 -12.97 5.20 -0.32
N ARG A 44 -14.06 4.87 0.38
CA ARG A 44 -14.11 3.69 1.26
C ARG A 44 -13.90 2.38 0.51
N GLN A 45 -14.50 2.24 -0.67
CA GLN A 45 -14.30 1.05 -1.51
C GLN A 45 -12.84 0.93 -1.96
N ILE A 46 -12.26 2.02 -2.44
CA ILE A 46 -10.83 2.08 -2.83
C ILE A 46 -9.94 1.75 -1.63
N GLN A 47 -10.23 2.31 -0.46
CA GLN A 47 -9.50 2.04 0.77
C GLN A 47 -9.52 0.56 1.15
N ASP A 48 -10.69 -0.08 1.10
CA ASP A 48 -10.84 -1.50 1.39
C ASP A 48 -10.02 -2.36 0.40
N GLU A 49 -10.07 -2.04 -0.90
CA GLU A 49 -9.30 -2.74 -1.94
C GLU A 49 -7.78 -2.58 -1.73
N GLU A 50 -7.30 -1.36 -1.46
CA GLU A 50 -5.89 -1.08 -1.20
C GLU A 50 -5.37 -1.76 0.06
N GLN A 51 -6.19 -1.85 1.12
CA GLN A 51 -5.82 -2.58 2.33
C GLN A 51 -5.69 -4.09 2.08
N GLN A 52 -6.51 -4.68 1.22
CA GLN A 52 -6.32 -6.07 0.80
C GLN A 52 -5.04 -6.25 -0.02
N ASN A 53 -4.73 -5.31 -0.93
CA ASN A 53 -3.47 -5.32 -1.68
C ASN A 53 -2.26 -5.24 -0.76
N ALA A 54 -2.28 -4.33 0.22
CA ALA A 54 -1.23 -4.21 1.23
C ALA A 54 -1.06 -5.49 2.05
N LYS A 55 -2.17 -6.14 2.41
CA LYS A 55 -2.13 -7.43 3.12
C LYS A 55 -1.47 -8.53 2.29
N MET A 56 -1.77 -8.63 1.00
CA MET A 56 -1.14 -9.62 0.12
C MET A 56 0.38 -9.41 0.03
N ILE A 57 0.84 -8.16 -0.12
CA ILE A 57 2.28 -7.85 -0.12
C ILE A 57 2.91 -8.19 1.23
N PHE A 58 2.28 -7.76 2.33
CA PHE A 58 2.75 -8.03 3.67
C PHE A 58 2.90 -9.53 3.95
N ASP A 59 1.87 -10.33 3.66
CA ASP A 59 1.88 -11.78 3.91
C ASP A 59 2.99 -12.46 3.09
N PHE A 60 3.16 -12.07 1.82
CA PHE A 60 4.22 -12.58 0.96
C PHE A 60 5.61 -12.22 1.50
N MET A 61 5.84 -10.96 1.86
CA MET A 61 7.12 -10.54 2.42
C MET A 61 7.40 -11.19 3.78
N LEU A 62 6.37 -11.41 4.61
CA LEU A 62 6.49 -12.10 5.88
C LEU A 62 6.89 -13.57 5.66
N GLN A 63 6.26 -14.27 4.73
CA GLN A 63 6.60 -15.65 4.37
C GLN A 63 8.04 -15.78 3.87
N LYS A 64 8.55 -14.78 3.14
CA LYS A 64 9.94 -14.72 2.67
C LYS A 64 10.96 -14.30 3.74
N GLY A 65 10.51 -13.91 4.93
CA GLY A 65 11.37 -13.33 5.97
C GLY A 65 11.93 -11.95 5.60
N TRP A 66 11.30 -11.26 4.64
CA TRP A 66 11.73 -9.97 4.12
C TRP A 66 11.18 -8.79 4.91
N TYR A 67 10.12 -9.01 5.68
CA TYR A 67 9.49 -7.98 6.49
C TYR A 67 9.48 -8.36 7.96
N LYS A 68 9.76 -7.38 8.82
CA LYS A 68 9.58 -7.48 10.26
C LYS A 68 8.45 -6.52 10.65
N PRO A 69 7.30 -7.03 11.13
CA PRO A 69 6.24 -6.18 11.65
C PRO A 69 6.77 -5.28 12.77
N GLN A 70 6.27 -4.04 12.80
CA GLN A 70 6.56 -3.07 13.87
C GLN A 70 5.58 -3.28 15.03
#